data_AF-A0A519MC22-F1
#
_entry.id   AF-A0A519MC22-F1
#
_cell.length_a   1.000
_cell.length_b   1.000
_cell.length_c   1.000
_cell.angle_alpha   90.00
_cell.angle_beta   90.00
_cell.angle_gamma   90.00
#
_symmetry.space_group_name_H-M   'P 1'
#
loop_
_entity.id
_entity.type
_entity.pdbx_description
1 polymer ?
#
loop_
_entity_poly.entity_id
_entity_poly.type
_entity_poly.pdbx_seq_one_letter_code
_entity_poly.pdbx_strand_id
1 'polypeptide(L)'
;MSSPPLRPENMVHQTIAPSSTSASSASSKISPMTLTLLRLVSTALIVGTLVACSSPPPASPSRTPAIPAPFPSLPPGAVVLPGDTGPLPAPMAQPKSRWVPVRWAELPGFTEDALHEAWNAWIKSCERPAPPFTALCSDVRQLSIATAEEQRAWLIARLQPYRVEATDGNPDGLLTAYYEPMMDGARQPGNGFNVPIYRTPAGLGARKPWYTRQQIESMPEAQAALAGRAIAWLRDPVESMVLHIQGSGRLRITEADGSVSLVRVAYAGTNDQPYQSIGRWLLDQGYTRDATWPGIRAWLAANPQRTNELMWTNPRYVFFREEPLNPLDAGFGPRGAQGVPLT
;
A
#
# COMPACT_ATOMS: atom_id res chain seq x y z
N MET A 1 4.04 39.80 21.69
CA MET A 1 5.17 39.29 20.88
C MET A 1 4.80 37.88 20.49
N SER A 2 4.34 37.74 19.26
CA SER A 2 3.65 36.56 18.72
C SER A 2 4.62 35.82 17.79
N SER A 3 4.80 34.51 17.99
CA SER A 3 5.44 33.60 17.06
C SER A 3 4.74 32.23 17.09
N PRO A 4 4.70 31.49 15.95
CA PRO A 4 3.57 30.65 15.58
C PRO A 4 3.78 29.15 15.85
N PRO A 5 2.71 28.33 15.85
CA PRO A 5 2.82 26.88 15.96
C PRO A 5 3.13 26.26 14.58
N LEU A 6 4.31 25.64 14.44
CA LEU A 6 4.62 24.77 13.32
C LEU A 6 3.87 23.44 13.49
N ARG A 7 2.79 23.28 12.73
CA ARG A 7 2.16 21.98 12.44
C ARG A 7 3.04 21.22 11.43
N PRO A 8 3.30 19.92 11.61
CA PRO A 8 3.69 19.07 10.49
C PRO A 8 2.44 18.76 9.66
N GLU A 9 2.15 19.60 8.67
CA GLU A 9 1.32 19.22 7.52
C GLU A 9 2.17 18.36 6.59
N ASN A 10 2.11 17.04 6.75
CA ASN A 10 2.39 16.05 5.70
C ASN A 10 2.07 14.65 6.24
N MET A 11 0.78 14.37 6.39
CA MET A 11 0.29 13.02 6.65
C MET A 11 -0.76 12.69 5.58
N VAL A 12 -0.36 11.89 4.60
CA VAL A 12 -1.23 11.44 3.51
C VAL A 12 -1.82 10.09 3.90
N HIS A 13 -3.05 10.09 4.40
CA HIS A 13 -3.85 8.87 4.44
C HIS A 13 -4.39 8.60 3.03
N GLN A 14 -4.01 7.47 2.45
CA GLN A 14 -4.63 6.96 1.23
C GLN A 14 -5.84 6.13 1.63
N THR A 15 -7.03 6.72 1.49
CA THR A 15 -8.29 5.98 1.46
C THR A 15 -8.97 6.38 0.16
N ILE A 16 -9.01 5.46 -0.80
CA ILE A 16 -9.76 5.63 -2.04
C ILE A 16 -11.21 5.21 -1.75
N ALA A 17 -12.16 6.10 -1.99
CA ALA A 17 -13.57 5.73 -2.09
C ALA A 17 -13.82 5.18 -3.51
N PRO A 18 -14.43 3.99 -3.68
CA PRO A 18 -14.84 3.52 -5.00
C PRO A 18 -16.12 4.25 -5.43
N SER A 19 -16.06 5.10 -6.45
CA SER A 19 -17.24 5.56 -7.18
C SER A 19 -17.29 4.89 -8.56
N SER A 20 -18.20 3.94 -8.74
CA SER A 20 -18.56 3.43 -10.06
C SER A 20 -19.67 4.32 -10.64
N THR A 21 -19.39 4.98 -11.77
CA THR A 21 -20.47 5.60 -12.57
C THR A 21 -20.88 4.61 -13.65
N SER A 22 -22.18 4.34 -13.75
CA SER A 22 -22.74 3.43 -14.77
C SER A 22 -22.61 4.01 -16.18
N ALA A 23 -22.17 3.19 -17.13
CA ALA A 23 -22.07 3.55 -18.55
C ALA A 23 -23.45 3.70 -19.21
N SER A 24 -23.55 4.61 -20.17
CA SER A 24 -24.74 4.87 -20.99
C SER A 24 -24.98 3.77 -22.03
N SER A 25 -26.25 3.37 -22.18
CA SER A 25 -26.73 2.38 -23.15
C SER A 25 -26.64 2.88 -24.59
N ALA A 26 -25.88 2.18 -25.44
CA ALA A 26 -25.82 2.43 -26.88
C ALA A 26 -27.03 1.80 -27.59
N SER A 27 -27.72 2.63 -28.38
CA SER A 27 -28.83 2.26 -29.26
C SER A 27 -28.31 1.63 -30.54
N SER A 28 -28.88 0.49 -30.95
CA SER A 28 -28.70 -0.07 -32.30
C SER A 28 -30.07 -0.27 -32.97
N LYS A 29 -30.43 0.69 -33.84
CA LYS A 29 -31.38 0.46 -34.94
C LYS A 29 -30.55 0.08 -36.16
N ILE A 30 -30.92 -1.03 -36.80
CA ILE A 30 -31.22 -1.17 -38.25
C ILE A 30 -31.63 -2.63 -38.50
N SER A 31 -32.74 -2.81 -39.20
CA SER A 31 -33.35 -4.09 -39.59
C SER A 31 -32.95 -4.47 -41.04
N PRO A 32 -33.50 -5.54 -41.66
CA PRO A 32 -32.71 -6.67 -42.16
C PRO A 32 -32.77 -6.80 -43.69
N MET A 33 -32.09 -7.79 -44.29
CA MET A 33 -32.66 -8.61 -45.36
C MET A 33 -31.76 -9.80 -45.76
N THR A 34 -32.36 -10.99 -45.61
CA THR A 34 -32.36 -12.16 -46.51
C THR A 34 -31.07 -12.55 -47.26
N LEU A 35 -30.58 -13.77 -46.97
CA LEU A 35 -30.48 -14.82 -47.99
C LEU A 35 -30.46 -16.24 -47.36
N THR A 36 -31.60 -16.92 -47.55
CA THR A 36 -31.76 -18.34 -47.96
C THR A 36 -31.14 -19.48 -47.14
N LEU A 37 -31.99 -20.06 -46.28
CA LEU A 37 -32.63 -21.39 -46.42
C LEU A 37 -31.81 -22.67 -46.74
N LEU A 38 -30.48 -22.65 -46.89
CA LEU A 38 -29.71 -23.87 -47.20
C LEU A 38 -28.78 -24.38 -46.08
N ARG A 39 -28.73 -23.71 -44.92
CA ARG A 39 -27.96 -24.16 -43.75
C ARG A 39 -28.77 -24.87 -42.66
N LEU A 40 -30.09 -24.97 -42.83
CA LEU A 40 -31.02 -25.52 -41.84
C LEU A 40 -31.13 -27.05 -41.84
N VAL A 41 -30.55 -27.75 -42.82
CA VAL A 41 -30.61 -29.24 -42.87
C VAL A 41 -29.32 -29.90 -42.40
N SER A 42 -28.17 -29.21 -42.49
CA SER A 42 -26.87 -29.78 -42.09
C SER A 42 -26.52 -29.56 -40.61
N THR A 43 -27.31 -28.78 -39.87
CA THR A 43 -27.12 -28.54 -38.43
C THR A 43 -27.99 -29.43 -37.54
N ALA A 44 -29.02 -30.09 -38.08
CA ALA A 44 -29.91 -30.97 -37.31
C ALA A 44 -29.33 -32.35 -36.98
N LEU A 45 -28.22 -32.78 -37.62
CA LEU A 45 -27.65 -34.12 -37.41
C LEU A 45 -26.39 -34.17 -36.52
N ILE A 46 -25.84 -33.02 -36.11
CA ILE A 46 -24.70 -32.97 -35.15
C ILE A 46 -25.17 -32.60 -33.73
N VAL A 47 -26.40 -32.10 -33.57
CA VAL A 47 -26.97 -31.74 -32.26
C VAL A 47 -27.56 -32.96 -31.51
N GLY A 48 -27.69 -34.12 -32.18
CA GLY A 48 -28.28 -35.34 -31.61
C GLY A 48 -27.37 -36.22 -30.75
N THR A 49 -26.06 -35.93 -30.64
CA THR A 49 -25.10 -36.77 -29.90
C THR A 49 -24.32 -36.06 -28.79
N LEU A 50 -24.70 -34.84 -28.41
CA LEU A 50 -24.09 -34.12 -27.27
C LEU A 50 -25.10 -33.71 -26.19
N VAL A 51 -26.28 -34.34 -26.14
CA VAL A 51 -27.24 -34.20 -25.03
C VAL A 51 -27.06 -35.33 -24.01
N ALA A 52 -25.83 -35.50 -23.53
CA ALA A 52 -25.51 -36.34 -22.38
C ALA A 52 -24.27 -35.74 -21.70
N CYS A 53 -24.49 -34.70 -20.89
CA CYS A 53 -23.61 -34.04 -19.90
C CYS A 53 -23.66 -32.51 -20.03
N SER A 54 -24.81 -31.89 -19.75
CA SER A 54 -24.85 -30.49 -19.30
C SER A 54 -26.12 -30.24 -18.50
N SER A 55 -26.08 -30.57 -17.21
CA SER A 55 -27.04 -30.02 -16.27
C SER A 55 -26.64 -28.56 -16.00
N PRO A 56 -27.53 -27.57 -16.16
CA PRO A 56 -27.23 -26.20 -15.75
C PRO A 56 -27.08 -26.17 -14.22
N PRO A 57 -26.11 -25.42 -13.66
CA PRO A 57 -26.12 -25.16 -12.23
C PRO A 57 -27.41 -24.40 -11.89
N PRO A 58 -28.04 -24.65 -10.73
CA PRO A 58 -29.23 -23.92 -10.33
C PRO A 58 -28.94 -22.42 -10.32
N ALA A 59 -29.91 -21.64 -10.80
CA ALA A 59 -29.84 -20.19 -10.79
C ALA A 59 -29.47 -19.72 -9.37
N SER A 60 -28.38 -18.96 -9.26
CA SER A 60 -28.03 -18.31 -8.00
C SER A 60 -29.20 -17.42 -7.60
N PRO A 61 -29.74 -17.54 -6.37
CA PRO A 61 -30.77 -16.62 -5.93
C PRO A 61 -30.17 -15.22 -5.97
N SER A 62 -30.89 -14.30 -6.61
CA SER A 62 -30.62 -12.87 -6.57
C SER A 62 -30.38 -12.49 -5.11
N ARG A 63 -29.15 -12.08 -4.77
CA ARG A 63 -28.89 -11.47 -3.46
C ARG A 63 -29.71 -10.19 -3.41
N THR A 64 -30.87 -10.26 -2.76
CA THR A 64 -31.42 -9.12 -2.02
C THR A 64 -30.27 -8.48 -1.25
N PRO A 65 -30.12 -7.14 -1.21
CA PRO A 65 -29.17 -6.53 -0.30
C PRO A 65 -29.49 -7.05 1.08
N ALA A 66 -28.63 -7.91 1.62
CA ALA A 66 -28.78 -8.36 2.99
C ALA A 66 -28.65 -7.10 3.83
N ILE A 67 -29.72 -6.76 4.54
CA ILE A 67 -29.61 -5.89 5.71
C ILE A 67 -28.44 -6.49 6.52
N PRO A 68 -27.37 -5.73 6.81
CA PRO A 68 -26.26 -6.28 7.57
C PRO A 68 -26.86 -6.85 8.84
N ALA A 69 -26.64 -8.15 9.07
CA ALA A 69 -27.02 -8.75 10.34
C ALA A 69 -26.38 -7.88 11.44
N PRO A 70 -27.12 -7.46 12.47
CA PRO A 70 -26.49 -6.84 13.62
C PRO A 70 -25.40 -7.82 14.09
N PHE A 71 -24.21 -7.29 14.39
CA PHE A 71 -23.09 -8.08 14.89
C PHE A 71 -23.60 -9.07 15.94
N PRO A 72 -23.12 -10.33 15.92
CA PRO A 72 -23.52 -11.28 16.94
C PRO A 72 -23.22 -10.64 18.30
N SER A 73 -24.26 -10.46 19.10
CA SER A 73 -24.12 -10.30 20.54
C SER A 73 -23.10 -11.32 21.03
N LEU A 74 -22.12 -10.86 21.83
CA LEU A 74 -21.00 -11.62 22.40
C LEU A 74 -21.23 -13.15 22.37
N PRO A 75 -20.34 -13.94 21.73
CA PRO A 75 -20.51 -15.39 21.69
C PRO A 75 -20.67 -15.93 23.12
N PRO A 76 -21.56 -16.92 23.35
CA PRO A 76 -21.70 -17.54 24.65
C PRO A 76 -20.36 -18.19 25.01
N GLY A 77 -19.65 -17.58 25.96
CA GLY A 77 -18.25 -17.89 26.27
C GLY A 77 -17.29 -16.69 26.24
N ALA A 78 -17.79 -15.45 26.19
CA ALA A 78 -16.98 -14.23 26.30
C ALA A 78 -15.93 -14.35 27.42
N VAL A 79 -14.67 -14.31 27.02
CA VAL A 79 -13.53 -14.36 27.94
C VAL A 79 -13.62 -13.13 28.85
N VAL A 80 -13.92 -13.34 30.13
CA VAL A 80 -13.89 -12.25 31.10
C VAL A 80 -12.42 -11.99 31.44
N LEU A 81 -11.87 -10.93 30.86
CA LEU A 81 -10.51 -10.48 31.19
C LEU A 81 -10.52 -9.69 32.50
N PRO A 82 -9.66 -10.02 33.48
CA PRO A 82 -9.55 -9.24 34.71
C PRO A 82 -9.25 -7.77 34.41
N GLY A 83 -10.04 -6.86 34.96
CA GLY A 83 -9.90 -5.41 34.75
C GLY A 83 -10.67 -4.82 33.58
N ASP A 84 -11.26 -5.65 32.70
CA ASP A 84 -11.97 -5.21 31.49
C ASP A 84 -13.50 -5.05 31.69
N THR A 85 -13.94 -4.85 32.94
CA THR A 85 -15.35 -4.75 33.33
C THR A 85 -15.82 -3.33 33.63
N GLY A 86 -14.90 -2.35 33.58
CA GLY A 86 -15.21 -0.94 33.84
C GLY A 86 -16.20 -0.32 32.84
N PRO A 87 -16.74 0.87 33.17
CA PRO A 87 -17.56 1.64 32.23
C PRO A 87 -16.70 2.08 31.04
N LEU A 88 -17.21 1.88 29.83
CA LEU A 88 -16.57 2.38 28.61
C LEU A 88 -16.80 3.90 28.48
N PRO A 89 -15.84 4.67 27.95
CA PRO A 89 -16.05 6.08 27.65
C PRO A 89 -17.08 6.27 26.52
N ALA A 90 -17.43 7.53 26.23
CA ALA A 90 -18.27 7.83 25.08
C ALA A 90 -17.50 7.66 23.75
N PRO A 91 -18.19 7.28 22.65
CA PRO A 91 -17.59 7.30 21.32
C PRO A 91 -17.06 8.68 20.94
N MET A 92 -15.93 8.70 20.22
CA MET A 92 -15.29 9.93 19.75
C MET A 92 -15.57 10.13 18.25
N ALA A 93 -16.02 11.33 17.87
CA ALA A 93 -16.12 11.72 16.47
C ALA A 93 -14.78 12.29 15.97
N GLN A 94 -14.29 11.78 14.85
CA GLN A 94 -13.12 12.31 14.14
C GLN A 94 -13.54 12.85 12.76
N PRO A 95 -12.75 13.72 12.12
CA PRO A 95 -13.12 14.31 10.83
C PRO A 95 -13.44 13.30 9.71
N LYS A 96 -12.89 12.09 9.77
CA LYS A 96 -13.06 11.03 8.75
C LYS A 96 -13.39 9.65 9.32
N SER A 97 -13.69 9.56 10.62
CA SER A 97 -13.97 8.28 11.27
C SER A 97 -14.75 8.49 12.57
N ARG A 98 -15.31 7.41 13.07
CA ARG A 98 -15.93 7.33 14.39
C ARG A 98 -15.19 6.28 15.20
N TRP A 99 -14.77 6.63 16.41
CA TRP A 99 -14.02 5.73 17.28
C TRP A 99 -14.96 5.27 18.39
N VAL A 100 -15.29 3.99 18.39
CA VAL A 100 -16.21 3.37 19.35
C VAL A 100 -15.38 2.59 20.37
N PRO A 101 -15.41 2.94 21.67
CA PRO A 101 -14.68 2.18 22.67
C PRO A 101 -15.27 0.77 22.77
N VAL A 102 -14.38 -0.22 22.85
CA VAL A 102 -14.72 -1.63 22.98
C VAL A 102 -13.98 -2.23 24.16
N ARG A 103 -14.40 -3.39 24.64
CA ARG A 103 -13.66 -4.14 25.66
C ARG A 103 -12.46 -4.85 25.03
N TRP A 104 -11.42 -5.10 25.82
CA TRP A 104 -10.29 -5.94 25.39
C TRP A 104 -10.74 -7.35 25.00
N ALA A 105 -11.75 -7.90 25.70
CA ALA A 105 -12.37 -9.18 25.38
C ALA A 105 -13.08 -9.21 24.01
N GLU A 106 -13.37 -8.05 23.41
CA GLU A 106 -13.95 -7.96 22.07
C GLU A 106 -12.89 -7.98 20.96
N LEU A 107 -11.59 -7.90 21.29
CA LEU A 107 -10.51 -7.95 20.29
C LEU A 107 -10.20 -9.42 19.94
N PRO A 108 -10.47 -9.86 18.70
CA PRO A 108 -10.17 -11.23 18.29
C PRO A 108 -8.67 -11.49 18.35
N GLY A 109 -8.27 -12.62 18.94
CA GLY A 109 -6.86 -13.01 19.03
C GLY A 109 -6.07 -12.30 20.12
N PHE A 110 -6.68 -11.42 20.92
CA PHE A 110 -5.93 -10.61 21.89
C PHE A 110 -5.15 -11.50 22.87
N THR A 111 -5.77 -12.53 23.45
CA THR A 111 -5.14 -13.42 24.42
C THR A 111 -4.07 -14.33 23.84
N GLU A 112 -4.18 -14.63 22.55
CA GLU A 112 -3.30 -15.54 21.80
C GLU A 112 -2.09 -14.82 21.20
N ASP A 113 -2.18 -13.51 20.96
CA ASP A 113 -1.15 -12.73 20.30
C ASP A 113 0.16 -12.68 21.11
N ALA A 114 1.28 -12.78 20.40
CA ALA A 114 2.64 -12.83 20.94
C ALA A 114 3.12 -11.42 21.27
N LEU A 115 2.54 -10.80 22.31
CA LEU A 115 2.76 -9.39 22.65
C LEU A 115 4.24 -9.01 22.83
N HIS A 116 5.07 -9.96 23.27
CA HIS A 116 6.51 -9.76 23.41
C HIS A 116 7.22 -9.44 22.08
N GLU A 117 6.74 -9.96 20.94
CA GLU A 117 7.27 -9.64 19.61
C GLU A 117 6.96 -8.19 19.22
N ALA A 118 5.75 -7.71 19.57
CA ALA A 118 5.32 -6.34 19.32
C ALA A 118 5.98 -5.33 20.27
N TRP A 119 6.45 -5.74 21.45
CA TRP A 119 6.95 -4.82 22.48
C TRP A 119 8.18 -4.02 22.03
N ASN A 120 9.03 -4.61 21.19
CA ASN A 120 10.15 -3.90 20.58
C ASN A 120 9.70 -2.68 19.76
N ALA A 121 8.55 -2.76 19.07
CA ALA A 121 7.97 -1.64 18.33
C ALA A 121 7.53 -0.49 19.27
N TRP A 122 7.01 -0.83 20.45
CA TRP A 122 6.62 0.14 21.47
C TRP A 122 7.84 0.86 22.05
N ILE A 123 8.92 0.12 22.33
CA ILE A 123 10.20 0.70 22.78
C ILE A 123 10.76 1.65 21.72
N LYS A 124 10.76 1.24 20.44
CA LYS A 124 11.20 2.09 19.33
C LYS A 124 10.35 3.34 19.18
N SER A 125 9.04 3.22 19.34
CA SER A 125 8.11 4.36 19.35
C SER A 125 8.45 5.38 20.45
N CYS A 126 8.98 4.92 21.59
CA CYS A 126 9.42 5.78 22.69
C CYS A 126 10.76 6.52 22.46
N GLU A 127 11.46 6.29 21.35
CA GLU A 127 12.58 7.15 20.92
C GLU A 127 12.06 8.51 20.40
N ARG A 128 10.86 8.53 19.81
CA ARG A 128 10.16 9.73 19.32
C ARG A 128 8.65 9.62 19.56
N PRO A 129 8.20 9.71 20.83
CA PRO A 129 6.81 9.46 21.18
C PRO A 129 5.89 10.57 20.68
N ALA A 130 4.69 10.20 20.25
CA ALA A 130 3.60 11.16 20.09
C ALA A 130 3.16 11.69 21.47
N PRO A 131 2.64 12.93 21.59
CA PRO A 131 2.34 13.53 22.89
C PRO A 131 1.49 12.69 23.85
N PRO A 132 0.41 12.00 23.42
CA PRO A 132 -0.37 11.15 24.31
C PRO A 132 0.41 9.96 24.88
N PHE A 133 1.47 9.54 24.19
CA PHE A 133 2.23 8.33 24.50
C PHE A 133 3.44 8.60 25.39
N THR A 134 3.92 9.85 25.46
CA THR A 134 5.10 10.24 26.23
C THR A 134 5.04 9.78 27.69
N ALA A 135 3.88 9.91 28.33
CA ALA A 135 3.68 9.53 29.72
C ALA A 135 3.74 8.01 29.97
N LEU A 136 3.59 7.20 28.93
CA LEU A 136 3.61 5.73 29.02
C LEU A 136 5.01 5.15 28.82
N CYS A 137 5.94 5.94 28.28
CA CYS A 137 7.25 5.42 27.87
C CYS A 137 8.15 4.95 29.03
N SER A 138 7.92 5.42 30.26
CA SER A 138 8.61 4.86 31.42
C SER A 138 8.17 3.42 31.66
N ASP A 139 6.86 3.20 31.74
CA ASP A 139 6.26 1.88 31.93
C ASP A 139 6.65 0.93 30.81
N VAL A 140 6.53 1.37 29.55
CA VAL A 140 6.89 0.55 28.36
C VAL A 140 8.34 0.05 28.43
N ARG A 141 9.28 0.90 28.83
CA ARG A 141 10.70 0.50 28.97
C ARG A 141 10.91 -0.45 30.13
N GLN A 142 10.25 -0.22 31.27
CA GLN A 142 10.37 -1.12 32.43
C GLN A 142 9.79 -2.51 32.12
N LEU A 143 8.70 -2.57 31.37
CA LEU A 143 8.02 -3.80 30.99
C LEU A 143 8.72 -4.58 29.87
N SER A 144 9.87 -4.12 29.35
CA SER A 144 10.61 -4.86 28.32
C SER A 144 11.17 -6.20 28.81
N ILE A 145 11.28 -6.37 30.13
CA ILE A 145 11.74 -7.61 30.78
C ILE A 145 10.62 -8.34 31.53
N ALA A 146 9.38 -7.85 31.41
CA ALA A 146 8.20 -8.41 32.05
C ALA A 146 7.65 -9.62 31.26
N THR A 147 6.79 -10.42 31.88
CA THR A 147 6.10 -11.51 31.19
C THR A 147 5.03 -10.97 30.24
N ALA A 148 4.59 -11.79 29.28
CA ALA A 148 3.51 -11.41 28.37
C ALA A 148 2.20 -11.11 29.13
N GLU A 149 1.94 -11.82 30.23
CA GLU A 149 0.79 -11.60 31.11
C GLU A 149 0.87 -10.24 31.82
N GLU A 150 2.05 -9.85 32.31
CA GLU A 150 2.26 -8.55 32.96
C GLU A 150 2.11 -7.40 31.96
N GLN A 151 2.67 -7.53 30.75
CA GLN A 151 2.48 -6.57 29.67
C GLN A 151 1.00 -6.43 29.29
N ARG A 152 0.28 -7.56 29.17
CA ARG A 152 -1.15 -7.59 28.88
C ARG A 152 -1.99 -6.95 29.97
N ALA A 153 -1.70 -7.25 31.23
CA ALA A 153 -2.37 -6.64 32.38
C ALA A 153 -2.17 -5.12 32.39
N TRP A 154 -0.96 -4.64 32.05
CA TRP A 154 -0.69 -3.22 31.91
C TRP A 154 -1.51 -2.58 30.78
N LEU A 155 -1.62 -3.22 29.61
CA LEU A 155 -2.46 -2.73 28.51
C LEU A 155 -3.91 -2.56 28.96
N ILE A 156 -4.47 -3.58 29.63
CA ILE A 156 -5.85 -3.55 30.15
C ILE A 156 -6.04 -2.41 31.16
N ALA A 157 -5.07 -2.22 32.05
CA ALA A 157 -5.17 -1.23 33.12
C ALA A 157 -4.94 0.23 32.64
N ARG A 158 -4.21 0.44 31.55
CA ARG A 158 -3.69 1.77 31.17
C ARG A 158 -4.24 2.30 29.86
N LEU A 159 -4.76 1.42 29.00
CA LEU A 159 -5.23 1.76 27.67
C LEU A 159 -6.67 1.31 27.44
N GLN A 160 -7.35 2.04 26.56
CA GLN A 160 -8.71 1.77 26.12
C GLN A 160 -8.69 1.50 24.61
N PRO A 161 -9.03 0.29 24.14
CA PRO A 161 -9.13 0.02 22.71
C PRO A 161 -10.39 0.70 22.13
N TYR A 162 -10.24 1.21 20.92
CA TYR A 162 -11.33 1.79 20.14
C TYR A 162 -11.42 1.08 18.80
N ARG A 163 -12.61 0.58 18.45
CA ARG A 163 -12.92 0.17 17.08
C ARG A 163 -13.07 1.42 16.22
N VAL A 164 -12.33 1.47 15.12
CA VAL A 164 -12.39 2.58 14.16
C VAL A 164 -13.39 2.21 13.07
N GLU A 165 -14.44 3.03 12.95
CA GLU A 165 -15.49 2.91 11.94
C GLU A 165 -15.39 4.09 10.96
N ALA A 166 -15.77 3.87 9.71
CA ALA A 166 -16.06 4.95 8.78
C ALA A 166 -17.23 5.82 9.30
N THR A 167 -17.43 7.00 8.71
CA THR A 167 -18.47 7.94 9.16
C THR A 167 -19.89 7.43 8.99
N ASP A 168 -20.10 6.45 8.12
CA ASP A 168 -21.36 5.72 7.92
C ASP A 168 -21.54 4.52 8.87
N GLY A 169 -20.56 4.28 9.75
CA GLY A 169 -20.55 3.17 10.70
C GLY A 169 -19.94 1.88 10.17
N ASN A 170 -19.44 1.84 8.93
CA ASN A 170 -18.78 0.65 8.39
C ASN A 170 -17.44 0.37 9.11
N PRO A 171 -17.27 -0.78 9.78
CA PRO A 171 -16.01 -1.12 10.44
C PRO A 171 -14.99 -1.80 9.52
N ASP A 172 -15.38 -2.18 8.30
CA ASP A 172 -14.50 -2.88 7.38
C ASP A 172 -13.45 -1.93 6.80
N GLY A 173 -12.20 -2.37 6.81
CA GLY A 173 -11.06 -1.70 6.22
C GLY A 173 -10.28 -2.61 5.30
N LEU A 174 -9.54 -2.03 4.37
CA LEU A 174 -8.59 -2.76 3.53
C LEU A 174 -7.23 -2.81 4.22
N LEU A 175 -6.77 -4.00 4.59
CA LEU A 175 -5.40 -4.23 5.04
C LEU A 175 -4.51 -4.55 3.84
N THR A 176 -3.46 -3.75 3.64
CA THR A 176 -2.42 -3.99 2.63
C THR A 176 -1.06 -4.13 3.30
N ALA A 177 -0.11 -4.75 2.61
CA ALA A 177 1.27 -4.90 3.07
C ALA A 177 2.25 -4.06 2.26
N TYR A 178 3.35 -3.68 2.89
CA TYR A 178 4.53 -3.07 2.28
C TYR A 178 5.79 -3.76 2.84
N TYR A 179 6.92 -3.62 2.18
CA TYR A 179 8.20 -4.21 2.60
C TYR A 179 9.37 -3.34 2.14
N GLU A 180 10.58 -3.61 2.65
CA GLU A 180 11.81 -2.97 2.19
C GLU A 180 12.49 -3.87 1.13
N PRO A 181 12.40 -3.57 -0.18
CA PRO A 181 13.03 -4.37 -1.22
C PRO A 181 14.55 -4.28 -1.18
N MET A 182 15.23 -5.38 -1.52
CA MET A 182 16.66 -5.44 -1.80
C MET A 182 16.86 -5.52 -3.31
N MET A 183 17.70 -4.64 -3.87
CA MET A 183 17.98 -4.56 -5.31
C MET A 183 19.47 -4.31 -5.57
N ASP A 184 19.95 -4.68 -6.76
CA ASP A 184 21.30 -4.34 -7.21
C ASP A 184 21.28 -3.01 -7.97
N GLY A 185 22.31 -2.19 -7.77
CA GLY A 185 22.50 -0.92 -8.46
C GLY A 185 23.95 -0.67 -8.83
N ALA A 186 24.19 0.31 -9.68
CA ALA A 186 25.52 0.83 -9.98
C ALA A 186 25.59 2.33 -9.70
N ARG A 187 26.75 2.79 -9.23
CA ARG A 187 26.97 4.22 -8.97
C ARG A 187 26.95 5.04 -10.25
N GLN A 188 27.47 4.47 -11.33
CA GLN A 188 27.52 5.08 -12.67
C GLN A 188 26.58 4.36 -13.63
N PRO A 189 25.98 5.07 -14.60
CA PRO A 189 25.15 4.44 -15.61
C PRO A 189 25.99 3.57 -16.56
N GLY A 190 25.35 2.57 -17.17
CA GLY A 190 25.98 1.70 -18.17
C GLY A 190 25.86 0.22 -17.82
N ASN A 191 26.32 -0.65 -18.73
CA ASN A 191 26.24 -2.12 -18.59
C ASN A 191 24.82 -2.63 -18.24
N GLY A 192 23.77 -1.93 -18.67
CA GLY A 192 22.37 -2.21 -18.36
C GLY A 192 21.79 -1.47 -17.16
N PHE A 193 22.60 -0.80 -16.33
CA PHE A 193 22.12 0.07 -15.26
C PHE A 193 21.78 1.45 -15.81
N ASN A 194 20.56 1.62 -16.31
CA ASN A 194 20.12 2.83 -17.02
C ASN A 194 18.90 3.51 -16.37
N VAL A 195 18.41 3.00 -15.24
CA VAL A 195 17.24 3.55 -14.55
C VAL A 195 17.69 4.34 -13.31
N PRO A 196 17.68 5.67 -13.33
CA PRO A 196 18.20 6.47 -12.22
C PRO A 196 17.26 6.46 -11.01
N ILE A 197 17.85 6.43 -9.82
CA ILE A 197 17.17 6.71 -8.54
C ILE A 197 17.68 8.06 -8.04
N TYR A 198 16.81 9.05 -7.95
CA TYR A 198 17.21 10.43 -7.69
C TYR A 198 17.08 10.87 -6.24
N ARG A 199 18.02 11.73 -5.82
CA ARG A 199 17.84 12.65 -4.70
C ARG A 199 16.81 13.73 -5.06
N THR A 200 16.31 14.44 -4.05
CA THR A 200 15.40 15.58 -4.29
C THR A 200 16.08 16.64 -5.17
N PRO A 201 15.37 17.23 -6.15
CA PRO A 201 15.90 18.37 -6.92
C PRO A 201 16.06 19.59 -6.02
N ALA A 202 16.95 20.51 -6.41
CA ALA A 202 17.04 21.81 -5.74
C ALA A 202 15.70 22.54 -5.85
N GLY A 203 15.22 23.11 -4.74
CA GLY A 203 13.95 23.85 -4.73
C GLY A 203 12.69 22.98 -4.90
N LEU A 204 12.77 21.66 -4.63
CA LEU A 204 11.58 20.82 -4.56
C LEU A 204 10.53 21.48 -3.64
N GLY A 205 9.32 21.69 -4.16
CA GLY A 205 8.23 22.40 -3.47
C GLY A 205 8.01 23.86 -3.90
N ALA A 206 8.95 24.48 -4.60
CA ALA A 206 8.75 25.81 -5.21
C ALA A 206 7.75 25.77 -6.38
N ARG A 207 7.59 24.60 -7.00
CA ARG A 207 6.54 24.28 -7.98
C ARG A 207 5.75 23.07 -7.46
N LYS A 208 4.42 23.18 -7.41
CA LYS A 208 3.52 22.10 -7.02
C LYS A 208 2.32 21.98 -7.97
N PRO A 209 2.04 20.80 -8.53
CA PRO A 209 2.91 19.61 -8.50
C PRO A 209 4.19 19.84 -9.33
N TRP A 210 5.27 19.11 -8.99
CA TRP A 210 6.50 19.09 -9.77
C TRP A 210 6.29 18.27 -11.07
N TYR A 211 7.32 18.17 -11.91
CA TYR A 211 7.27 17.42 -13.17
C TYR A 211 6.75 15.99 -12.98
N THR A 212 5.91 15.52 -13.91
CA THR A 212 5.46 14.11 -13.96
C THR A 212 6.64 13.19 -14.28
N ARG A 213 6.48 11.88 -14.03
CA ARG A 213 7.45 10.86 -14.43
C ARG A 213 7.84 10.95 -15.92
N GLN A 214 6.86 11.13 -16.80
CA GLN A 214 7.12 11.33 -18.23
C GLN A 214 7.96 12.58 -18.48
N GLN A 215 7.59 13.71 -17.87
CA GLN A 215 8.31 14.98 -18.04
C GLN A 215 9.73 14.93 -17.50
N ILE A 216 9.98 14.19 -16.41
CA ILE A 216 11.32 13.94 -15.88
C ILE A 216 12.22 13.27 -16.93
N GLU A 217 11.65 12.38 -17.75
CA GLU A 217 12.39 11.64 -18.77
C GLU A 217 12.43 12.37 -20.12
N SER A 218 11.50 13.27 -20.42
CA SER A 218 11.36 13.91 -21.75
C SER A 218 11.64 15.41 -21.81
N MET A 219 11.58 16.15 -20.69
CA MET A 219 11.78 17.61 -20.68
C MET A 219 13.21 17.98 -20.27
N PRO A 220 13.95 18.75 -21.10
CA PRO A 220 15.31 19.20 -20.77
C PRO A 220 15.42 19.95 -19.44
N GLU A 221 14.42 20.75 -19.07
CA GLU A 221 14.42 21.53 -17.82
C GLU A 221 14.32 20.61 -16.59
N ALA A 222 13.53 19.55 -16.68
CA ALA A 222 13.39 18.56 -15.61
C ALA A 222 14.67 17.73 -15.46
N GLN A 223 15.26 17.32 -16.59
CA GLN A 223 16.54 16.61 -16.62
C GLN A 223 17.69 17.48 -16.06
N ALA A 224 17.75 18.76 -16.44
CA ALA A 224 18.73 19.70 -15.93
C ALA A 224 18.60 19.89 -14.41
N ALA A 225 17.37 19.96 -13.88
CA ALA A 225 17.14 20.05 -12.43
C ALA A 225 17.60 18.81 -11.64
N LEU A 226 17.70 17.65 -12.31
CA LEU A 226 18.12 16.38 -11.73
C LEU A 226 19.57 15.98 -12.10
N ALA A 227 20.26 16.79 -12.92
CA ALA A 227 21.63 16.54 -13.30
C ALA A 227 22.54 16.42 -12.05
N GLY A 228 23.34 15.35 -12.00
CA GLY A 228 24.22 15.06 -10.87
C GLY A 228 23.52 14.62 -9.57
N ARG A 229 22.19 14.36 -9.60
CA ARG A 229 21.41 13.97 -8.40
C ARG A 229 21.08 12.48 -8.32
N ALA A 230 21.54 11.67 -9.26
CA ALA A 230 21.38 10.22 -9.19
C ALA A 230 22.15 9.67 -7.99
N ILE A 231 21.49 8.85 -7.17
CA ILE A 231 22.07 8.06 -6.08
C ILE A 231 22.76 6.83 -6.68
N ALA A 232 22.01 6.11 -7.50
CA ALA A 232 22.40 4.90 -8.18
C ALA A 232 21.53 4.71 -9.43
N TRP A 233 21.93 3.77 -10.26
CA TRP A 233 21.21 3.34 -11.44
C TRP A 233 20.82 1.87 -11.25
N LEU A 234 19.55 1.54 -11.50
CA LEU A 234 19.01 0.18 -11.52
C LEU A 234 18.95 -0.34 -12.96
N ARG A 235 18.79 -1.66 -13.10
CA ARG A 235 18.60 -2.30 -14.40
C ARG A 235 17.16 -2.29 -14.87
N ASP A 236 16.24 -2.55 -13.96
CA ASP A 236 14.83 -2.78 -14.30
C ASP A 236 13.95 -1.59 -13.89
N PRO A 237 13.22 -0.96 -14.83
CA PRO A 237 12.26 0.10 -14.49
C PRO A 237 11.12 -0.36 -13.58
N VAL A 238 10.76 -1.65 -13.60
CA VAL A 238 9.81 -2.24 -12.65
C VAL A 238 10.36 -2.21 -11.24
N GLU A 239 11.66 -2.46 -11.04
CA GLU A 239 12.29 -2.37 -9.72
C GLU A 239 12.29 -0.93 -9.21
N SER A 240 12.57 0.04 -10.08
CA SER A 240 12.40 1.45 -9.74
C SER A 240 10.96 1.79 -9.37
N MET A 241 9.96 1.27 -10.09
CA MET A 241 8.55 1.46 -9.76
C MET A 241 8.18 0.85 -8.42
N VAL A 242 8.62 -0.39 -8.14
CA VAL A 242 8.43 -1.06 -6.85
C VAL A 242 9.04 -0.20 -5.74
N LEU A 243 10.29 0.23 -5.89
CA LEU A 243 10.98 1.07 -4.92
C LEU A 243 10.21 2.38 -4.65
N HIS A 244 9.71 3.05 -5.70
CA HIS A 244 8.88 4.26 -5.55
C HIS A 244 7.57 4.01 -4.80
N ILE A 245 6.95 2.84 -4.99
CA ILE A 245 5.69 2.47 -4.31
C ILE A 245 5.96 2.14 -2.84
N GLN A 246 7.04 1.40 -2.54
CA GLN A 246 7.40 1.05 -1.16
C GLN A 246 7.91 2.27 -0.37
N GLY A 247 8.55 3.24 -1.05
CA GLY A 247 9.06 4.47 -0.43
C GLY A 247 10.42 4.31 0.25
N SER A 248 10.92 3.09 0.40
CA SER A 248 12.28 2.81 0.85
C SER A 248 12.78 1.49 0.27
N GLY A 249 14.09 1.27 0.27
CA GLY A 249 14.71 0.01 -0.15
C GLY A 249 16.18 -0.05 0.25
N ARG A 250 16.79 -1.23 0.06
CA ARG A 250 18.22 -1.46 0.21
C ARG A 250 18.84 -1.71 -1.16
N LEU A 251 19.89 -0.97 -1.48
CA LEU A 251 20.63 -1.12 -2.72
C LEU A 251 22.01 -1.68 -2.42
N ARG A 252 22.37 -2.75 -3.13
CA ARG A 252 23.74 -3.21 -3.27
C ARG A 252 24.36 -2.46 -4.44
N ILE A 253 25.12 -1.42 -4.17
CA ILE A 253 25.69 -0.52 -5.18
C ILE A 253 27.09 -0.98 -5.54
N THR A 254 27.32 -1.31 -6.82
CA THR A 254 28.66 -1.41 -7.38
C THR A 254 29.21 -0.01 -7.62
N GLU A 255 30.30 0.32 -6.92
CA GLU A 255 31.01 1.59 -7.02
C GLU A 255 31.92 1.63 -8.26
N ALA A 256 32.46 2.81 -8.59
CA ALA A 256 33.29 3.00 -9.77
C ALA A 256 34.62 2.22 -9.74
N ASP A 257 35.13 1.92 -8.54
CA ASP A 257 36.32 1.10 -8.31
C ASP A 257 36.03 -0.42 -8.28
N GLY A 258 34.76 -0.81 -8.49
CA GLY A 258 34.30 -2.20 -8.45
C GLY A 258 33.96 -2.71 -7.06
N SER A 259 34.19 -1.93 -6.00
CA SER A 259 33.73 -2.28 -4.65
C SER A 259 32.20 -2.29 -4.57
N VAL A 260 31.67 -2.96 -3.55
CA VAL A 260 30.23 -3.08 -3.34
C VAL A 260 29.86 -2.51 -1.98
N SER A 261 28.97 -1.52 -1.98
CA SER A 261 28.42 -0.92 -0.76
C SER A 261 26.94 -1.31 -0.60
N LEU A 262 26.52 -1.54 0.64
CA LEU A 262 25.10 -1.68 0.97
C LEU A 262 24.61 -0.34 1.51
N VAL A 263 23.58 0.21 0.87
CA VAL A 263 22.97 1.47 1.29
C VAL A 263 21.46 1.32 1.42
N ARG A 264 20.86 2.10 2.32
CA ARG A 264 19.42 2.30 2.36
C ARG A 264 19.08 3.54 1.54
N VAL A 265 18.09 3.42 0.69
CA VAL A 265 17.45 4.57 0.04
C VAL A 265 16.14 4.85 0.76
N ALA A 266 16.10 5.91 1.55
CA ALA A 266 14.94 6.30 2.35
C ALA A 266 14.15 7.41 1.63
N TYR A 267 12.83 7.44 1.82
CA TYR A 267 11.97 8.50 1.30
C TYR A 267 12.49 9.90 1.70
N ALA A 268 12.55 10.82 0.74
CA ALA A 268 12.96 12.21 0.95
C ALA A 268 11.97 13.23 0.36
N GLY A 269 11.00 12.79 -0.44
CA GLY A 269 9.97 13.67 -1.01
C GLY A 269 9.26 13.05 -2.20
N THR A 270 8.28 13.77 -2.74
CA THR A 270 7.55 13.37 -3.94
C THR A 270 7.28 14.60 -4.81
N ASN A 271 6.92 14.37 -6.07
CA ASN A 271 6.52 15.43 -7.00
C ASN A 271 5.07 15.94 -6.78
N ASP A 272 4.39 15.50 -5.72
CA ASP A 272 3.00 15.82 -5.37
C ASP A 272 1.97 15.45 -6.48
N GLN A 273 2.35 14.56 -7.41
CA GLN A 273 1.42 14.01 -8.40
C GLN A 273 0.63 12.82 -7.81
N PRO A 274 -0.62 12.60 -8.25
CA PRO A 274 -1.41 11.46 -7.81
C PRO A 274 -0.78 10.15 -8.27
N TYR A 275 -0.86 9.11 -7.43
CA TYR A 275 -0.48 7.77 -7.85
C TYR A 275 -1.52 7.22 -8.84
N GLN A 276 -1.04 6.56 -9.89
CA GLN A 276 -1.89 5.76 -10.77
C GLN A 276 -1.29 4.36 -10.91
N SER A 277 -2.14 3.33 -10.81
CA SER A 277 -1.69 1.94 -10.84
C SER A 277 -1.43 1.46 -12.26
N ILE A 278 -0.18 1.11 -12.54
CA ILE A 278 0.22 0.51 -13.82
C ILE A 278 -0.40 -0.89 -14.03
N GLY A 279 -0.61 -1.63 -12.94
CA GLY A 279 -1.29 -2.93 -12.97
C GLY A 279 -2.77 -2.77 -13.32
N ARG A 280 -3.46 -1.79 -12.72
CA ARG A 280 -4.85 -1.45 -13.05
C ARG A 280 -4.98 -1.05 -14.52
N TRP A 281 -4.08 -0.22 -15.02
CA TRP A 281 -4.05 0.18 -16.44
C TRP A 281 -3.93 -1.04 -17.36
N LEU A 282 -3.02 -1.98 -17.07
CA LEU A 282 -2.90 -3.20 -17.85
C LEU A 282 -4.17 -4.06 -17.86
N LEU A 283 -4.84 -4.18 -16.71
CA LEU A 283 -6.11 -4.91 -16.58
C LEU A 283 -7.23 -4.23 -17.38
N ASP A 284 -7.36 -2.91 -17.26
CA ASP A 284 -8.41 -2.13 -17.90
C ASP A 284 -8.28 -2.15 -19.43
N GLN A 285 -7.06 -2.27 -19.96
CA GLN A 285 -6.80 -2.45 -21.38
C GLN A 285 -6.96 -3.92 -21.86
N GLY A 286 -7.15 -4.87 -20.94
CA GLY A 286 -7.22 -6.30 -21.27
C GLY A 286 -5.87 -6.91 -21.70
N TYR A 287 -4.76 -6.26 -21.39
CA TYR A 287 -3.42 -6.69 -21.82
C TYR A 287 -2.84 -7.84 -21.00
N THR A 288 -3.31 -8.01 -19.76
CA THR A 288 -3.02 -9.18 -18.92
C THR A 288 -4.20 -9.40 -17.97
N ARG A 289 -4.29 -10.61 -17.42
CA ARG A 289 -5.16 -10.93 -16.29
C ARG A 289 -4.40 -11.01 -14.96
N ASP A 290 -3.07 -11.05 -15.04
CA ASP A 290 -2.15 -11.07 -13.91
C ASP A 290 -1.46 -9.71 -13.79
N ALA A 291 -1.91 -8.92 -12.80
CA ALA A 291 -1.35 -7.61 -12.47
C ALA A 291 -0.35 -7.65 -11.30
N THR A 292 0.17 -8.84 -10.95
CA THR A 292 1.26 -8.97 -9.99
C THR A 292 2.59 -8.52 -10.61
N TRP A 293 3.63 -8.31 -9.79
CA TRP A 293 4.95 -7.94 -10.33
C TRP A 293 5.53 -8.95 -11.32
N PRO A 294 5.43 -10.28 -11.09
CA PRO A 294 5.78 -11.27 -12.11
C PRO A 294 4.99 -11.09 -13.43
N GLY A 295 3.67 -10.92 -13.35
CA GLY A 295 2.82 -10.71 -14.54
C GLY A 295 3.17 -9.44 -15.32
N ILE A 296 3.43 -8.34 -14.61
CA ILE A 296 3.87 -7.07 -15.23
C ILE A 296 5.22 -7.23 -15.93
N ARG A 297 6.20 -7.91 -15.29
CA ARG A 297 7.51 -8.16 -15.91
C ARG A 297 7.38 -9.06 -17.14
N ALA A 298 6.56 -10.10 -17.09
CA ALA A 298 6.29 -10.97 -18.24
C ALA A 298 5.68 -10.19 -19.41
N TRP A 299 4.73 -9.29 -19.13
CA TRP A 299 4.13 -8.44 -20.15
C TRP A 299 5.15 -7.48 -20.77
N LEU A 300 6.01 -6.85 -19.96
CA LEU A 300 7.07 -5.95 -20.45
C LEU A 300 8.13 -6.69 -21.27
N ALA A 301 8.50 -7.91 -20.88
CA ALA A 301 9.42 -8.73 -21.65
C ALA A 301 8.88 -9.05 -23.07
N ALA A 302 7.57 -9.21 -23.21
CA ALA A 302 6.90 -9.39 -24.50
C ALA A 302 6.65 -8.05 -25.26
N ASN A 303 6.71 -6.91 -24.57
CA ASN A 303 6.38 -5.59 -25.12
C ASN A 303 7.43 -4.52 -24.75
N PRO A 304 8.73 -4.74 -25.00
CA PRO A 304 9.79 -3.85 -24.52
C PRO A 304 9.66 -2.40 -25.03
N GLN A 305 9.12 -2.22 -26.24
CA GLN A 305 8.85 -0.92 -26.85
C GLN A 305 7.79 -0.08 -26.10
N ARG A 306 6.97 -0.72 -25.25
CA ARG A 306 5.89 -0.06 -24.48
C ARG A 306 6.25 0.19 -23.03
N THR A 307 7.52 -0.02 -22.65
CA THR A 307 8.00 0.16 -21.28
C THR A 307 7.69 1.57 -20.76
N ASN A 308 8.07 2.59 -21.53
CA ASN A 308 7.85 3.98 -21.13
C ASN A 308 6.35 4.32 -21.06
N GLU A 309 5.55 3.87 -22.02
CA GLU A 309 4.09 4.04 -22.00
C GLU A 309 3.48 3.51 -20.69
N LEU A 310 3.85 2.28 -20.30
CA LEU A 310 3.37 1.70 -19.05
C LEU A 310 3.87 2.47 -17.83
N MET A 311 5.17 2.75 -17.74
CA MET A 311 5.75 3.43 -16.58
C MET A 311 5.17 4.84 -16.41
N TRP A 312 4.99 5.58 -17.50
CA TRP A 312 4.47 6.95 -17.51
C TRP A 312 3.00 7.07 -17.13
N THR A 313 2.24 5.97 -17.18
CA THR A 313 0.88 5.92 -16.62
C THR A 313 0.85 6.39 -15.17
N ASN A 314 1.89 6.12 -14.37
CA ASN A 314 2.02 6.67 -13.02
C ASN A 314 2.79 8.01 -13.05
N PRO A 315 2.13 9.18 -12.98
CA PRO A 315 2.81 10.47 -13.01
C PRO A 315 3.59 10.74 -11.72
N ARG A 316 3.30 10.01 -10.63
CA ARG A 316 3.98 10.15 -9.35
C ARG A 316 5.43 9.68 -9.42
N TYR A 317 6.31 10.52 -8.90
CA TYR A 317 7.72 10.24 -8.73
C TYR A 317 8.09 10.46 -7.25
N VAL A 318 8.92 9.58 -6.70
CA VAL A 318 9.39 9.65 -5.32
C VAL A 318 10.90 9.86 -5.35
N PHE A 319 11.38 10.78 -4.53
CA PHE A 319 12.79 11.09 -4.38
C PHE A 319 13.32 10.50 -3.08
N PHE A 320 14.58 10.13 -3.07
CA PHE A 320 15.19 9.42 -1.96
C PHE A 320 16.38 10.18 -1.37
N ARG A 321 16.81 9.75 -0.19
CA ARG A 321 18.10 10.07 0.37
C ARG A 321 18.84 8.78 0.67
N GLU A 322 20.14 8.81 0.43
CA GLU A 322 21.03 7.70 0.71
C GLU A 322 21.41 7.72 2.19
N GLU A 323 21.25 6.59 2.86
CA GLU A 323 21.69 6.35 4.23
C GLU A 323 22.69 5.19 4.20
N PRO A 324 23.94 5.39 4.62
CA PRO A 324 24.89 4.30 4.78
C PRO A 324 24.33 3.23 5.72
N LEU A 325 24.41 1.96 5.31
CA LEU A 325 24.04 0.84 6.16
C LEU A 325 25.32 0.14 6.64
N ASN A 326 25.75 0.45 7.86
CA ASN A 326 26.72 -0.41 8.52
C ASN A 326 26.04 -1.74 8.94
N PRO A 327 26.81 -2.79 9.30
CA PRO A 327 26.24 -4.09 9.66
C PRO A 327 25.23 -4.05 10.81
N LEU A 328 25.38 -3.13 11.76
CA LEU A 328 24.46 -2.98 12.89
C LEU A 328 23.11 -2.40 12.42
N ASP A 329 23.15 -1.33 11.62
CA ASP A 329 21.96 -0.65 11.11
C ASP A 329 21.18 -1.51 10.10
N ALA A 330 21.87 -2.43 9.42
CA ALA A 330 21.25 -3.41 8.53
C ALA A 330 20.30 -4.38 9.26
N GLY A 331 20.43 -4.54 10.58
CA GLY A 331 19.51 -5.34 11.39
C GLY A 331 18.13 -4.69 11.59
N PHE A 332 17.98 -3.40 11.34
CA PHE A 332 16.73 -2.65 11.58
C PHE A 332 15.99 -2.34 10.29
N GLY A 333 14.67 -2.23 10.35
CA GLY A 333 13.83 -1.79 9.22
C GLY A 333 14.04 -0.32 8.84
N PRO A 334 13.42 0.14 7.75
CA PRO A 334 13.49 1.55 7.34
C PRO A 334 12.80 2.45 8.37
N ARG A 335 13.16 3.74 8.41
CA ARG A 335 12.48 4.70 9.28
C ARG A 335 11.11 5.06 8.70
N GLY A 336 10.06 4.88 9.50
CA GLY A 336 8.69 5.28 9.13
C GLY A 336 8.44 6.78 9.31
N ALA A 337 7.18 7.21 9.14
CA ALA A 337 6.77 8.61 9.27
C ALA A 337 7.03 9.19 10.68
N GLN A 338 7.03 8.35 11.71
CA GLN A 338 7.41 8.74 13.08
C GLN A 338 8.93 9.01 13.23
N GLY A 339 9.75 8.63 12.24
CA GLY A 339 11.20 8.82 12.24
C GLY A 339 11.98 7.78 13.03
N VAL A 340 11.33 6.69 13.45
CA VAL A 340 11.94 5.53 14.13
C VAL A 340 11.93 4.32 13.19
N PRO A 341 12.88 3.37 13.34
CA PRO A 341 12.90 2.15 12.53
C PRO A 341 11.63 1.30 12.71
N LEU A 342 11.13 0.78 11.60
CA LEU A 342 10.03 -0.18 11.57
C LEU A 342 10.53 -1.57 12.02
N THR A 343 9.67 -2.33 12.69
CA THR A 343 9.96 -3.65 13.27
C THR A 343 9.34 -4.76 12.45
#